data_AF-A0A0C2U7X3-F1
#
_entry.id   AF-A0A0C2U7X3-F1
#
_cell.length_a   1.000
_cell.length_b   1.000
_cell.length_c   1.000
_cell.angle_alpha   90.00
_cell.angle_beta   90.00
_cell.angle_gamma   90.00
#
_symmetry.space_group_name_H-M   'P 1'
#
loop_
_entity.id
_entity.type
_entity.pdbx_description
1 polymer ?
#
loop_
_entity_poly.entity_id
_entity_poly.type
_entity_poly.pdbx_seq_one_letter_code
_entity_poly.pdbx_strand_id
1 'polypeptide(L)'
;MNPAADTLALSTTDVDISAIKPGQAVTVVWRGKPVFVRNRLPEEISAAEQAAVADLRDPQKDSDRVKKPEWLILVGVCTHLGCVPLGQKPADPRGEFGGWFCPCHGSHYDTSGRIRKGPAPANLPVPPYQFTSDTTVRIG
;
A
#
# COMPACT_ATOMS: atom_id res chain seq x y z
N MET A 1 -2.79 24.21 18.20
CA MET A 1 -1.39 24.50 17.82
C MET A 1 -1.26 24.28 16.32
N ASN A 2 -0.74 25.25 15.58
CA ASN A 2 -0.44 25.07 14.16
C ASN A 2 0.96 24.43 14.01
N PRO A 3 1.19 23.61 12.97
CA PRO A 3 2.51 23.00 12.74
C PRO A 3 3.57 24.08 12.44
N ALA A 4 4.81 23.81 12.83
CA ALA A 4 5.98 24.64 12.51
C ALA A 4 6.41 24.47 11.03
N ALA A 5 7.19 25.40 10.49
CA ALA A 5 7.53 25.44 9.07
C ALA A 5 8.32 24.21 8.56
N ASP A 6 9.09 23.57 9.44
CA ASP A 6 9.76 22.28 9.19
C ASP A 6 8.78 21.12 9.02
N THR A 7 7.67 21.12 9.78
CA THR A 7 6.57 20.17 9.57
C THR A 7 5.78 20.40 8.28
N LEU A 8 5.80 21.60 7.71
CA LEU A 8 5.22 21.87 6.38
C LEU A 8 6.11 21.38 5.24
N ALA A 9 7.45 21.44 5.36
CA ALA A 9 8.36 20.90 4.34
C ALA A 9 8.31 19.35 4.24
N LEU A 10 7.85 18.67 5.30
CA LEU A 10 7.57 17.23 5.32
C LEU A 10 6.18 16.87 4.75
N SER A 11 5.46 17.81 4.13
CA SER A 11 4.11 17.57 3.64
C SER A 11 4.07 16.54 2.50
N THR A 12 5.10 16.54 1.65
CA THR A 12 5.17 15.75 0.42
C THR A 12 6.51 15.02 0.25
N THR A 13 6.53 13.96 -0.55
CA THR A 13 7.72 13.16 -0.88
C THR A 13 7.65 12.73 -2.34
N ASP A 14 8.67 13.08 -3.13
CA ASP A 14 8.80 12.60 -4.51
C ASP A 14 9.59 11.30 -4.53
N VAL A 15 9.08 10.32 -5.29
CA VAL A 15 9.68 9.00 -5.45
C VAL A 15 9.91 8.74 -6.94
N ASP A 16 11.17 8.49 -7.29
CA ASP A 16 11.52 7.97 -8.61
C ASP A 16 11.15 6.49 -8.70
N ILE A 17 10.29 6.16 -9.65
CA ILE A 17 9.75 4.82 -9.87
C ILE A 17 10.34 4.13 -11.11
N SER A 18 11.27 4.79 -11.83
CA SER A 18 11.85 4.28 -13.08
C SER A 18 12.58 2.94 -12.92
N ALA A 19 13.19 2.70 -11.76
CA ALA A 19 13.97 1.49 -11.49
C ALA A 19 13.13 0.33 -10.92
N ILE A 20 11.86 0.56 -10.55
CA ILE A 20 11.02 -0.44 -9.88
C ILE A 20 10.36 -1.32 -10.95
N LYS A 21 10.87 -2.54 -11.12
CA LYS A 21 10.36 -3.50 -12.11
C LYS A 21 9.04 -4.14 -11.66
N PRO A 22 8.23 -4.69 -12.58
CA PRO A 22 7.03 -5.45 -12.22
C PRO A 22 7.32 -6.53 -11.18
N GLY A 23 6.46 -6.62 -10.16
CA GLY A 23 6.60 -7.50 -9.00
C GLY A 23 7.49 -6.95 -7.89
N GLN A 24 8.29 -5.91 -8.14
CA GLN A 24 9.12 -5.27 -7.12
C GLN A 24 8.35 -4.20 -6.35
N ALA A 25 8.89 -3.88 -5.17
CA ALA A 25 8.38 -2.80 -4.35
C ALA A 25 9.53 -2.12 -3.61
N VAL A 26 9.31 -0.86 -3.26
CA VAL A 26 10.18 -0.09 -2.38
C VAL A 26 9.36 0.47 -1.22
N THR A 27 10.04 0.72 -0.11
CA THR A 27 9.44 1.42 1.03
C THR A 27 10.12 2.77 1.20
N VAL A 28 9.33 3.83 1.17
CA VAL A 28 9.78 5.21 1.46
C VAL A 28 9.17 5.69 2.77
N VAL A 29 9.64 6.82 3.29
CA VAL A 29 9.08 7.43 4.51
C VAL A 29 8.34 8.70 4.14
N TRP A 30 7.08 8.81 4.57
CA TRP A 30 6.26 10.02 4.43
C TRP A 30 5.57 10.30 5.76
N ARG A 31 5.75 11.52 6.30
CA ARG A 31 5.24 11.94 7.62
C ARG A 31 5.56 10.94 8.75
N GLY A 32 6.78 10.40 8.74
CA GLY A 32 7.25 9.42 9.72
C GLY A 32 6.65 8.02 9.60
N LYS A 33 5.83 7.76 8.57
CA LYS A 33 5.23 6.45 8.30
C LYS A 33 5.86 5.79 7.08
N PRO A 34 6.02 4.45 7.06
CA PRO A 34 6.40 3.75 5.85
C PRO A 34 5.28 3.85 4.81
N VAL A 35 5.65 4.13 3.57
CA VAL A 35 4.77 4.04 2.40
C VAL A 35 5.36 3.03 1.44
N PHE A 36 4.55 2.03 1.13
CA PHE A 36 4.83 0.98 0.18
C PHE A 36 4.51 1.48 -1.23
N VAL A 37 5.47 1.38 -2.15
CA VAL A 37 5.29 1.67 -3.57
C VAL A 37 5.58 0.38 -4.32
N ARG A 38 4.54 -0.25 -4.88
CA ARG A 38 4.62 -1.54 -5.56
C ARG A 38 4.27 -1.41 -7.03
N ASN A 39 5.14 -1.92 -7.90
CA ASN A 39 4.83 -2.18 -9.30
C ASN A 39 4.24 -3.60 -9.38
N ARG A 40 2.94 -3.71 -9.63
CA ARG A 40 2.19 -4.96 -9.57
C ARG A 40 2.38 -5.77 -10.84
N LEU A 41 2.38 -7.09 -10.70
CA LEU A 41 2.31 -8.00 -11.83
C LEU A 41 0.88 -8.07 -12.38
N PRO A 42 0.68 -8.40 -13.67
CA PRO A 42 -0.66 -8.54 -14.26
C PRO A 42 -1.58 -9.50 -13.48
N GLU A 43 -1.03 -10.61 -12.96
CA GLU A 43 -1.77 -11.56 -12.13
C GLU A 43 -2.20 -10.97 -10.78
N GLU A 44 -1.41 -10.07 -10.19
CA GLU A 44 -1.76 -9.41 -8.93
C GLU A 44 -2.90 -8.41 -9.12
N ILE A 45 -2.91 -7.71 -10.26
CA ILE A 45 -3.98 -6.79 -10.68
C ILE A 45 -5.26 -7.59 -10.93
N SER A 46 -5.18 -8.64 -11.75
CA SER A 46 -6.32 -9.51 -12.07
C SER A 46 -6.94 -10.12 -10.81
N ALA A 47 -6.11 -10.64 -9.88
CA ALA A 47 -6.59 -11.17 -8.61
C ALA A 47 -7.29 -10.11 -7.73
N ALA A 48 -6.81 -8.86 -7.76
CA ALA A 48 -7.43 -7.77 -7.01
C ALA A 48 -8.79 -7.35 -7.60
N GLU A 49 -8.90 -7.30 -8.93
CA GLU A 49 -10.12 -6.93 -9.66
C GLU A 49 -11.21 -7.99 -9.57
N GLN A 50 -10.83 -9.28 -9.54
CA GLN A 50 -11.76 -10.40 -9.44
C GLN A 50 -12.28 -10.68 -8.02
N ALA A 51 -11.73 -10.01 -7.01
CA ALA A 51 -12.16 -10.21 -5.63
C ALA A 51 -13.63 -9.82 -5.44
N ALA A 52 -14.42 -10.68 -4.80
CA ALA A 52 -15.81 -10.41 -4.44
C ALA A 52 -15.87 -9.28 -3.40
N VAL A 53 -16.07 -8.05 -3.86
CA VAL A 53 -16.01 -6.83 -3.02
C VAL A 53 -17.02 -6.85 -1.87
N ALA A 54 -18.18 -7.50 -2.07
CA ALA A 54 -19.22 -7.63 -1.07
C ALA A 54 -18.80 -8.47 0.15
N ASP A 55 -17.83 -9.38 -0.03
CA ASP A 55 -17.35 -10.26 1.04
C ASP A 55 -16.17 -9.66 1.82
N LEU A 56 -15.72 -8.46 1.42
CA LEU A 56 -14.63 -7.76 2.10
C LEU A 56 -15.14 -7.07 3.37
N ARG A 57 -14.34 -7.13 4.43
CA ARG A 57 -14.62 -6.44 5.69
C ARG A 57 -14.75 -4.92 5.52
N ASP A 58 -13.93 -4.36 4.63
CA ASP A 58 -13.91 -2.95 4.26
C ASP A 58 -14.07 -2.89 2.72
N PRO A 59 -15.32 -2.87 2.21
CA PRO A 59 -15.61 -3.00 0.79
C PRO A 59 -15.02 -1.87 -0.05
N GLN A 60 -14.08 -2.21 -0.94
CA GLN A 60 -13.51 -1.28 -1.89
C GLN A 60 -13.04 -2.01 -3.16
N LYS A 61 -13.40 -1.47 -4.33
CA LYS A 61 -12.88 -1.98 -5.61
C LYS A 61 -11.40 -1.62 -5.75
N ASP A 62 -10.67 -2.42 -6.54
CA ASP A 62 -9.26 -2.11 -6.81
C ASP A 62 -9.11 -0.79 -7.56
N SER A 63 -10.01 -0.49 -8.50
CA SER A 63 -10.07 0.77 -9.25
C SER A 63 -10.18 2.02 -8.39
N ASP A 64 -10.72 1.89 -7.18
CA ASP A 64 -10.91 3.02 -6.25
C ASP A 64 -9.68 3.24 -5.37
N ARG A 65 -8.67 2.36 -5.47
CA ARG A 65 -7.45 2.36 -4.66
C ARG A 65 -6.20 2.76 -5.44
N VAL A 66 -6.27 2.73 -6.76
CA VAL A 66 -5.15 3.02 -7.67
C VAL A 66 -5.52 4.03 -8.72
N LYS A 67 -4.56 4.85 -9.16
CA LYS A 67 -4.70 5.76 -10.31
C LYS A 67 -4.20 5.14 -11.61
N LYS A 68 -3.21 4.25 -11.52
CA LYS A 68 -2.69 3.42 -12.61
C LYS A 68 -2.66 1.97 -12.09
N PRO A 69 -3.26 0.98 -12.76
CA PRO A 69 -3.39 -0.38 -12.24
C PRO A 69 -2.06 -1.02 -11.84
N GLU A 70 -0.98 -0.77 -12.54
CA GLU A 70 0.34 -1.31 -12.22
C GLU A 70 0.96 -0.68 -10.95
N TRP A 71 0.49 0.47 -10.49
CA TRP A 71 1.07 1.16 -9.33
C TRP A 71 0.13 1.16 -8.12
N LEU A 72 0.52 0.41 -7.09
CA LEU A 72 -0.17 0.40 -5.81
C LEU A 72 0.68 1.09 -4.75
N ILE A 73 0.08 2.11 -4.12
CA ILE A 73 0.74 2.95 -3.12
C ILE A 73 -0.07 2.90 -1.83
N LEU A 74 0.56 2.44 -0.74
CA LEU A 74 -0.12 2.18 0.52
C LEU A 74 0.70 2.70 1.70
N VAL A 75 0.05 3.27 2.70
CA VAL A 75 0.65 3.50 4.01
C VAL A 75 0.86 2.14 4.66
N GLY A 76 2.12 1.76 4.88
CA GLY A 76 2.55 0.45 5.39
C GLY A 76 2.34 0.29 6.89
N VAL A 77 1.23 0.76 7.42
CA VAL A 77 0.88 0.73 8.84
C VAL A 77 -0.40 -0.07 8.99
N CYS A 78 -0.29 -1.24 9.61
CA CYS A 78 -1.42 -2.13 9.87
C CYS A 78 -2.50 -1.39 10.67
N THR A 79 -3.74 -1.45 10.20
CA THR A 79 -4.87 -0.70 10.78
C THR A 79 -5.37 -1.28 12.11
N HIS A 80 -4.84 -2.43 12.54
CA HIS A 80 -5.11 -2.97 13.88
C HIS A 80 -4.44 -2.12 14.96
N LEU A 81 -3.11 -2.24 15.12
CA LEU A 81 -2.34 -1.58 16.19
C LEU A 81 -1.01 -1.01 15.68
N GLY A 82 -0.90 -0.73 14.38
CA GLY A 82 0.19 0.09 13.84
C GLY A 82 1.50 -0.61 13.49
N CYS A 83 1.58 -1.95 13.60
CA CYS A 83 2.75 -2.69 13.10
C CYS A 83 2.96 -2.49 11.58
N VAL A 84 4.18 -2.68 11.10
CA VAL A 84 4.48 -2.69 9.65
C VAL A 84 4.24 -4.09 9.08
N PRO A 85 3.31 -4.30 8.14
CA PRO A 85 3.11 -5.60 7.52
C PRO A 85 4.33 -6.04 6.66
N LEU A 86 4.60 -7.35 6.66
CA LEU A 86 5.59 -8.00 5.79
C LEU A 86 5.02 -8.22 4.39
N GLY A 87 5.88 -8.35 3.38
CA GLY A 87 5.50 -8.63 1.98
C GLY A 87 6.23 -7.77 0.95
N GLN A 88 7.04 -6.81 1.41
CA GLN A 88 7.84 -5.92 0.55
C GLN A 88 9.03 -6.65 -0.07
N LYS A 89 9.68 -7.55 0.68
CA LYS A 89 10.82 -8.33 0.18
C LYS A 89 10.33 -9.65 -0.43
N PRO A 90 11.04 -10.20 -1.44
CA PRO A 90 10.66 -11.48 -2.05
C PRO A 90 10.54 -12.65 -1.08
N ALA A 91 11.35 -12.67 -0.03
CA ALA A 91 11.35 -13.73 1.00
C ALA A 91 10.35 -13.46 2.14
N ASP A 92 9.69 -12.31 2.16
CA ASP A 92 8.74 -12.00 3.22
C ASP A 92 7.47 -12.85 3.08
N PRO A 93 6.86 -13.30 4.19
CA PRO A 93 5.55 -13.92 4.14
C PRO A 93 4.49 -12.92 3.64
N ARG A 94 3.62 -13.38 2.74
CA ARG A 94 2.55 -12.59 2.11
C ARG A 94 1.14 -12.99 2.55
N GLY A 95 1.04 -13.91 3.51
CA GLY A 95 -0.22 -14.43 4.00
C GLY A 95 -0.98 -15.26 2.94
N GLU A 96 -2.22 -15.61 3.26
CA GLU A 96 -3.06 -16.47 2.42
C GLU A 96 -3.54 -15.80 1.13
N PHE A 97 -3.40 -14.47 1.02
CA PHE A 97 -3.97 -13.67 -0.08
C PHE A 97 -2.91 -12.98 -0.95
N GLY A 98 -1.63 -13.35 -0.80
CA GLY A 98 -0.55 -12.93 -1.71
C GLY A 98 -0.11 -11.46 -1.62
N GLY A 99 -0.70 -10.66 -0.74
CA GLY A 99 -0.34 -9.26 -0.50
C GLY A 99 0.62 -9.09 0.65
N TRP A 100 0.08 -8.74 1.82
CA TRP A 100 0.86 -8.46 3.02
C TRP A 100 0.40 -9.27 4.22
N PHE A 101 1.34 -9.64 5.08
CA PHE A 101 1.07 -10.33 6.33
C PHE A 101 1.60 -9.53 7.52
N CYS A 102 0.72 -9.20 8.46
CA CYS A 102 1.10 -8.57 9.72
C CYS A 102 1.22 -9.65 10.82
N PRO A 103 2.45 -10.03 11.23
CA PRO A 103 2.68 -11.14 12.15
C PRO A 103 2.23 -10.85 13.58
N CYS A 104 2.06 -9.56 13.95
CA CYS A 104 1.71 -9.17 15.33
C CYS A 104 0.45 -9.88 15.85
N HIS A 105 -0.60 -9.97 15.02
CA HIS A 105 -1.87 -10.61 15.40
C HIS A 105 -2.52 -11.34 14.21
N GLY A 106 -1.74 -11.69 13.19
CA GLY A 106 -2.21 -12.47 12.03
C GLY A 106 -3.20 -11.75 11.11
N SER A 107 -2.97 -10.47 10.80
CA SER A 107 -3.78 -9.80 9.76
C SER A 107 -3.22 -10.08 8.37
N HIS A 108 -4.08 -10.50 7.45
CA HIS A 108 -3.72 -10.82 6.07
C HIS A 108 -4.39 -9.83 5.12
N TYR A 109 -3.60 -9.22 4.26
CA TYR A 109 -4.04 -8.28 3.24
C TYR A 109 -3.83 -8.88 1.85
N ASP A 110 -4.76 -8.62 0.93
CA ASP A 110 -4.64 -9.05 -0.47
C ASP A 110 -3.70 -8.18 -1.31
N THR A 111 -3.60 -8.47 -2.61
CA THR A 111 -2.75 -7.75 -3.58
C THR A 111 -3.16 -6.30 -3.85
N SER A 112 -4.28 -5.83 -3.26
CA SER A 112 -4.72 -4.43 -3.24
C SER A 112 -4.52 -3.77 -1.86
N GLY A 113 -3.96 -4.52 -0.90
CA GLY A 113 -3.80 -4.06 0.48
C GLY A 113 -5.12 -4.08 1.27
N ARG A 114 -6.12 -4.84 0.84
CA ARG A 114 -7.42 -4.92 1.52
C ARG A 114 -7.40 -6.03 2.56
N ILE A 115 -8.00 -5.77 3.73
CA ILE A 115 -8.00 -6.73 4.83
C ILE A 115 -8.93 -7.91 4.52
N ARG A 116 -8.41 -9.13 4.65
CA ARG A 116 -9.14 -10.38 4.35
C ARG A 116 -9.35 -11.25 5.57
N LYS A 117 -8.37 -11.28 6.49
CA LYS A 117 -8.37 -12.14 7.67
C LYS A 117 -7.61 -11.48 8.82
N GLY A 118 -7.97 -11.82 10.05
CA GLY A 118 -7.34 -11.31 11.28
C GLY A 118 -8.11 -10.12 11.88
N PRO A 119 -7.54 -9.43 12.88
CA PRO A 119 -8.26 -8.41 13.67
C PRO A 119 -8.26 -6.99 13.10
N ALA A 120 -7.46 -6.69 12.07
CA ALA A 120 -7.44 -5.35 11.48
C ALA A 120 -8.84 -4.91 10.98
N PRO A 121 -9.36 -3.74 11.37
CA PRO A 121 -10.72 -3.35 11.04
C PRO A 121 -10.87 -2.84 9.60
N ALA A 122 -9.80 -2.33 8.99
CA ALA A 122 -9.85 -1.61 7.71
C ALA A 122 -8.70 -1.99 6.77
N ASN A 123 -8.83 -1.65 5.49
CA ASN A 123 -7.79 -1.82 4.48
C ASN A 123 -6.54 -0.97 4.79
N LEU A 124 -5.38 -1.32 4.25
CA LEU A 124 -4.21 -0.45 4.30
C LEU A 124 -4.55 0.90 3.63
N PRO A 125 -4.28 2.04 4.28
CA PRO A 125 -4.66 3.34 3.71
C PRO A 125 -3.91 3.64 2.42
N VAL A 126 -4.60 4.22 1.44
CA VAL A 126 -3.98 4.83 0.26
C VAL A 126 -3.67 6.28 0.61
N PRO A 127 -2.40 6.73 0.59
CA PRO A 127 -2.09 8.14 0.86
C PRO A 127 -2.59 9.02 -0.30
N PRO A 128 -2.73 10.34 -0.14
CA PRO A 128 -2.80 11.23 -1.28
C PRO A 128 -1.51 11.11 -2.10
N TYR A 129 -1.63 10.98 -3.41
CA TYR A 129 -0.48 11.00 -4.31
C TYR A 129 -0.88 11.45 -5.71
N GLN A 130 0.09 11.81 -6.55
CA GLN A 130 -0.11 12.07 -7.97
C GLN A 130 1.14 11.71 -8.76
N PHE A 131 0.97 11.24 -10.00
CA PHE A 131 2.07 11.10 -10.94
C PHE A 131 2.39 12.48 -11.52
N THR A 132 3.60 12.98 -11.29
CA THR A 132 4.07 14.26 -11.84
C THR A 132 4.80 14.08 -13.17
N SER A 133 5.21 12.85 -13.46
CA SER A 133 5.77 12.40 -14.74
C SER A 133 5.54 10.88 -14.88
N ASP A 134 6.03 10.28 -15.95
CA ASP A 134 6.00 8.83 -16.13
C ASP A 134 6.91 8.07 -15.15
N THR A 135 7.91 8.75 -14.58
CA THR A 135 8.91 8.16 -13.69
C THR A 135 8.90 8.73 -12.28
N THR A 136 7.98 9.63 -11.95
CA THR A 136 7.93 10.26 -10.63
C THR A 136 6.53 10.29 -10.07
N VAL A 137 6.38 9.80 -8.84
CA VAL A 137 5.17 9.94 -8.04
C VAL A 137 5.43 10.84 -6.84
N ARG A 138 4.57 11.83 -6.64
CA ARG A 138 4.53 12.68 -5.45
C ARG A 138 3.51 12.13 -4.48
N ILE A 139 3.92 11.82 -3.26
CA ILE A 139 3.06 11.40 -2.15
C ILE A 139 2.89 12.60 -1.21
N GLY A 140 1.67 12.86 -0.75
CA GLY A 140 1.35 14.02 0.08
C GLY A 140 0.83 15.23 -0.68
#